data_AF-A0A6A6DHL4-F1
#
_entry.id   AF-A0A6A6DHL4-F1
#
_cell.length_a   1.000
_cell.length_b   1.000
_cell.length_c   1.000
_cell.angle_alpha   90.00
_cell.angle_beta   90.00
_cell.angle_gamma   90.00
#
_symmetry.space_group_name_H-M   'P 1'
#
loop_
_entity.id
_entity.type
_entity.pdbx_description
1 polymer ?
#
loop_
_entity_poly.entity_id
_entity_poly.type
_entity_poly.pdbx_seq_one_letter_code
_entity_poly.pdbx_strand_id
1 'polypeptide(L)'
;WIALGDSFSAGLGAGNDNRDSGHYMQRNKAYVPHIDADLHMPDHNNKAGRRNFDFYSCTGDTLSDMLEKRPNPINQIKEHDFATLSIGGNGVLFGPVVKSCIYGAESSYENRKKEGLEIMYSYDFWKRYTNVLKKMHKKLNNKFTLDDHTIIYQTSYIQFFDNWTN
;
A
#
# COMPACT_ATOMS: atom_id res chain seq x y z
N TRP A 1 11.24 6.28 -8.47
CA TRP A 1 10.59 5.83 -7.24
C TRP A 1 9.45 4.86 -7.56
N ILE A 2 9.00 4.07 -6.59
CA ILE A 2 7.95 3.06 -6.80
C ILE A 2 6.83 3.20 -5.77
N ALA A 3 5.58 3.04 -6.19
CA ALA A 3 4.46 2.94 -5.28
C ALA A 3 3.97 1.51 -5.17
N LEU A 4 3.86 1.03 -3.93
CA LEU A 4 3.37 -0.30 -3.60
C LEU A 4 2.19 -0.20 -2.65
N GLY A 5 1.33 -1.21 -2.67
CA GLY A 5 0.29 -1.34 -1.68
C GLY A 5 -1.04 -1.82 -2.23
N ASP A 6 -2.04 -1.74 -1.37
CA ASP A 6 -3.42 -2.10 -1.66
C ASP A 6 -4.21 -0.93 -2.26
N SER A 7 -5.55 -0.98 -2.13
CA SER A 7 -6.50 0.03 -2.60
C SER A 7 -6.21 1.45 -2.10
N PHE A 8 -5.61 1.61 -0.91
CA PHE A 8 -5.27 2.94 -0.36
C PHE A 8 -4.13 3.61 -1.13
N SER A 9 -3.25 2.80 -1.74
CA SER A 9 -2.18 3.28 -2.62
C SER A 9 -2.61 3.32 -4.09
N ALA A 10 -3.40 2.33 -4.54
CA ALA A 10 -4.00 2.33 -5.88
C ALA A 10 -5.03 3.46 -6.07
N GLY A 11 -5.55 4.00 -4.96
CA GLY A 11 -6.48 5.12 -4.90
C GLY A 11 -7.90 4.77 -5.32
N LEU A 12 -8.37 3.58 -4.94
CA LEU A 12 -9.77 3.21 -5.17
C LEU A 12 -10.70 4.29 -4.56
N GLY A 13 -11.62 4.83 -5.36
CA GLY A 13 -12.50 5.94 -4.95
C GLY A 13 -11.97 7.35 -5.24
N ALA A 14 -10.71 7.52 -5.66
CA ALA A 14 -10.13 8.84 -5.93
C ALA A 14 -10.60 9.48 -7.25
N GLY A 15 -11.33 8.75 -8.10
CA GLY A 15 -11.84 9.24 -9.38
C GLY A 15 -11.20 8.52 -10.56
N ASN A 16 -10.86 9.27 -11.62
CA ASN A 16 -10.49 8.78 -12.96
C ASN A 16 -9.68 7.48 -12.98
N ASP A 17 -10.19 6.49 -13.72
CA ASP A 17 -9.56 5.18 -13.90
C ASP A 17 -8.27 5.31 -14.71
N ASN A 18 -7.20 4.68 -14.22
CA ASN A 18 -6.06 4.35 -15.06
C ASN A 18 -6.46 3.15 -15.92
N ARG A 19 -6.95 3.40 -17.14
CA ARG A 19 -7.51 2.37 -18.03
C ARG A 19 -6.52 1.24 -18.33
N ASP A 20 -5.23 1.54 -18.31
CA ASP A 20 -4.16 0.58 -18.57
C ASP A 20 -3.82 -0.28 -17.36
N SER A 21 -4.37 0.04 -16.18
CA SER A 21 -4.09 -0.70 -14.94
C SER A 21 -4.84 -2.01 -14.80
N GLY A 22 -5.84 -2.29 -15.64
CA GLY A 22 -6.58 -3.57 -15.62
C GLY A 22 -7.03 -3.98 -14.21
N HIS A 23 -6.61 -5.19 -13.78
CA HIS A 23 -6.99 -5.75 -12.48
C HIS A 23 -6.34 -5.05 -11.27
N TYR A 24 -5.35 -4.19 -11.47
CA TYR A 24 -4.76 -3.40 -10.39
C TYR A 24 -5.72 -2.30 -9.88
N MET A 25 -6.68 -1.89 -10.71
CA MET A 25 -7.73 -0.90 -10.42
C MET A 25 -7.18 0.44 -9.92
N GLN A 26 -6.07 0.89 -10.51
CA GLN A 26 -5.40 2.14 -10.15
C GLN A 26 -6.17 3.35 -10.66
N ARG A 27 -6.11 4.47 -9.93
CA ARG A 27 -6.76 5.72 -10.31
C ARG A 27 -5.73 6.82 -10.58
N ASN A 28 -5.96 7.61 -11.62
CA ASN A 28 -5.12 8.74 -12.01
C ASN A 28 -5.18 9.90 -10.99
N LYS A 29 -6.17 9.89 -10.09
CA LYS A 29 -6.32 10.86 -8.99
C LYS A 29 -5.90 10.29 -7.64
N ALA A 30 -5.28 9.11 -7.61
CA ALA A 30 -4.68 8.58 -6.39
C ALA A 30 -3.57 9.53 -5.90
N TYR A 31 -3.21 9.47 -4.61
CA TYR A 31 -2.13 10.31 -4.07
C TYR A 31 -0.80 10.07 -4.80
N VAL A 32 -0.57 8.83 -5.26
CA VAL A 32 0.65 8.40 -5.92
C VAL A 32 0.91 9.18 -7.23
N PRO A 33 0.00 9.19 -8.23
CA PRO A 33 0.12 10.07 -9.40
C PRO A 33 0.27 11.56 -9.06
N HIS A 34 -0.36 12.04 -7.98
CA HIS A 34 -0.20 13.43 -7.54
C HIS A 34 1.21 13.73 -7.06
N ILE A 35 1.81 12.82 -6.28
CA ILE A 35 3.23 12.89 -5.91
C ILE A 35 4.11 12.81 -7.16
N ASP A 36 3.79 11.92 -8.11
CA ASP A 36 4.58 11.79 -9.34
C ASP A 36 4.51 13.03 -10.21
N ALA A 37 3.43 13.80 -10.16
CA ALA A 37 3.28 15.04 -10.92
C ALA A 37 3.92 16.26 -10.22
N ASP A 38 4.30 16.14 -8.94
CA ASP A 38 4.86 17.25 -8.17
C ASP A 38 6.19 17.74 -8.77
N LEU A 39 6.37 19.06 -8.85
CA LEU A 39 7.57 19.69 -9.39
C LEU A 39 8.75 19.63 -8.42
N HIS A 40 8.50 19.47 -7.12
CA HIS A 40 9.53 19.35 -6.10
C HIS A 40 10.09 17.92 -5.99
N MET A 41 9.47 16.93 -6.64
CA MET A 41 9.98 15.57 -6.64
C MET A 41 11.26 15.48 -7.49
N PRO A 42 12.41 15.03 -6.92
CA PRO A 42 13.68 14.96 -7.62
C PRO A 42 13.60 14.15 -8.91
N ASP A 43 14.22 14.65 -9.98
CA ASP A 43 14.44 13.88 -11.21
C ASP A 43 15.84 13.27 -11.19
N HIS A 44 15.94 11.95 -11.35
CA HIS A 44 17.19 11.21 -11.25
C HIS A 44 18.17 11.48 -12.41
N ASN A 45 17.85 12.36 -13.36
CA ASN A 45 18.73 12.69 -14.49
C ASN A 45 18.72 14.16 -14.96
N ASN A 46 18.12 15.11 -14.22
CA ASN A 46 17.97 16.51 -14.64
C ASN A 46 17.43 16.67 -16.08
N LYS A 47 16.69 15.67 -16.59
CA LYS A 47 16.08 15.70 -17.91
C LYS A 47 14.65 16.13 -17.69
N ALA A 48 14.42 17.43 -17.79
CA ALA A 48 13.09 18.03 -17.79
C ALA A 48 12.10 17.16 -18.56
N GLY A 49 11.26 16.40 -17.84
CA GLY A 49 10.11 15.71 -18.44
C GLY A 49 9.85 14.26 -18.10
N ARG A 50 10.71 13.48 -17.40
CA ARG A 50 10.28 12.11 -17.01
C ARG A 50 11.06 11.47 -15.86
N ARG A 51 10.45 11.45 -14.66
CA ARG A 51 10.90 10.62 -13.53
C ARG A 51 10.69 9.14 -13.85
N ASN A 52 11.62 8.29 -13.40
CA ASN A 52 11.40 6.84 -13.42
C ASN A 52 10.42 6.48 -12.30
N PHE A 53 9.13 6.41 -12.63
CA PHE A 53 8.04 6.11 -11.71
C PHE A 53 7.33 4.83 -12.12
N ASP A 54 7.23 3.91 -11.16
CA ASP A 54 6.54 2.64 -11.30
C ASP A 54 5.33 2.57 -10.34
N PHE A 55 4.13 2.42 -10.90
CA PHE A 55 2.89 2.27 -10.14
C PHE A 55 2.54 0.79 -9.96
N TYR A 56 2.92 0.18 -8.84
CA TYR A 56 2.71 -1.25 -8.54
C TYR A 56 1.64 -1.54 -7.48
N SER A 57 0.90 -0.53 -7.04
CA SER A 57 -0.22 -0.72 -6.12
C SER A 57 -1.37 -1.47 -6.80
N CYS A 58 -2.00 -2.39 -6.08
CA CYS A 58 -3.07 -3.24 -6.58
C CYS A 58 -4.20 -3.30 -5.56
N THR A 59 -5.41 -2.96 -5.98
CA THR A 59 -6.59 -3.14 -5.12
C THR A 59 -6.72 -4.60 -4.66
N GLY A 60 -6.92 -4.80 -3.36
CA GLY A 60 -7.09 -6.13 -2.76
C GLY A 60 -5.80 -6.83 -2.32
N ASP A 61 -4.61 -6.32 -2.65
CA ASP A 61 -3.36 -6.97 -2.26
C ASP A 61 -3.23 -7.12 -0.73
N THR A 62 -2.71 -8.28 -0.32
CA THR A 62 -2.39 -8.63 1.06
C THR A 62 -0.87 -8.64 1.28
N LEU A 63 -0.44 -8.86 2.53
CA LEU A 63 0.98 -9.08 2.83
C LEU A 63 1.56 -10.30 2.09
N SER A 64 0.75 -11.35 1.87
CA SER A 64 1.17 -12.53 1.12
C SER A 64 1.38 -12.18 -0.36
N ASP A 65 0.49 -11.39 -0.96
CA ASP A 65 0.64 -10.94 -2.35
C ASP A 65 1.94 -10.14 -2.53
N MET A 66 2.27 -9.26 -1.57
CA MET A 66 3.52 -8.51 -1.59
C MET A 66 4.76 -9.42 -1.55
N LEU A 67 4.66 -10.60 -0.92
CA LEU A 67 5.76 -11.55 -0.75
C LEU A 67 5.84 -12.61 -1.86
N GLU A 68 4.71 -12.98 -2.46
CA GLU A 68 4.57 -14.24 -3.22
C GLU A 68 4.00 -14.05 -4.64
N LYS A 69 3.28 -12.95 -4.91
CA LYS A 69 2.67 -12.67 -6.22
C LYS A 69 3.71 -12.68 -7.34
N ARG A 70 3.27 -13.00 -8.56
CA ARG A 70 4.10 -13.00 -9.77
C ARG A 70 3.54 -11.99 -10.79
N PRO A 71 4.36 -11.03 -11.26
CA PRO A 71 5.71 -10.70 -10.78
C PRO A 71 5.70 -10.22 -9.32
N ASN A 72 6.78 -10.50 -8.60
CA ASN A 72 6.89 -10.11 -7.19
C ASN A 72 7.07 -8.59 -7.09
N PRO A 73 6.19 -7.86 -6.38
CA PRO A 73 6.26 -6.40 -6.29
C PRO A 73 7.55 -5.91 -5.61
N ILE A 74 8.01 -6.59 -4.55
CA ILE A 74 9.24 -6.24 -3.83
C ILE A 74 10.48 -6.34 -4.73
N ASN A 75 10.48 -7.26 -5.70
CA ASN A 75 11.61 -7.37 -6.63
C ASN A 75 11.72 -6.19 -7.61
N GLN A 76 10.64 -5.44 -7.85
CA GLN A 76 10.64 -4.27 -8.74
C GLN A 76 11.31 -3.07 -8.07
N ILE A 77 11.34 -3.04 -6.75
CA ILE A 77 11.96 -1.97 -5.95
C ILE A 77 13.44 -1.77 -6.28
N LYS A 78 14.14 -2.83 -6.70
CA LYS A 78 15.58 -2.80 -6.95
C LYS A 78 16.01 -1.70 -7.93
N GLU A 79 15.14 -1.23 -8.82
CA GLU A 79 15.45 -0.19 -9.80
C GLU A 79 15.13 1.25 -9.31
N HIS A 80 14.80 1.40 -8.03
CA HIS A 80 14.29 2.65 -7.45
C HIS A 80 15.01 3.02 -6.15
N ASP A 81 15.02 4.32 -5.83
CA ASP A 81 15.72 4.89 -4.67
C ASP A 81 14.76 5.27 -3.52
N PHE A 82 13.45 5.26 -3.81
CA PHE A 82 12.38 5.62 -2.88
C PHE A 82 11.14 4.76 -3.16
N ALA A 83 10.47 4.32 -2.11
CA ALA A 83 9.22 3.57 -2.19
C ALA A 83 8.14 4.11 -1.25
N THR A 84 6.88 4.16 -1.69
CA THR A 84 5.73 4.28 -0.79
C THR A 84 5.06 2.92 -0.57
N LEU A 85 4.46 2.72 0.61
CA LEU A 85 3.79 1.46 0.96
C LEU A 85 2.51 1.69 1.78
N SER A 86 1.37 1.20 1.28
CA SER A 86 0.13 1.02 2.07
C SER A 86 -0.34 -0.42 1.99
N ILE A 87 -0.22 -1.21 3.07
CA ILE A 87 -0.55 -2.64 3.01
C ILE A 87 -0.94 -3.18 4.39
N GLY A 88 -1.77 -4.22 4.43
CA GLY A 88 -2.15 -4.94 5.64
C GLY A 88 -3.67 -5.03 5.88
N GLY A 89 -4.43 -4.01 5.49
CA GLY A 89 -5.87 -3.89 5.72
C GLY A 89 -6.70 -5.06 5.18
N ASN A 90 -6.35 -5.54 3.98
CA ASN A 90 -7.01 -6.73 3.40
C ASN A 90 -6.72 -8.01 4.18
N GLY A 91 -5.51 -8.13 4.75
CA GLY A 91 -5.10 -9.29 5.55
C GLY A 91 -5.79 -9.36 6.92
N VAL A 92 -6.21 -8.22 7.47
CA VAL A 92 -6.99 -8.12 8.72
C VAL A 92 -8.49 -8.01 8.49
N LEU A 93 -8.95 -8.35 7.27
CA LEU A 93 -10.37 -8.47 6.92
C LEU A 93 -11.15 -7.14 6.99
N PHE A 94 -10.49 -6.00 6.80
CA PHE A 94 -11.13 -4.69 6.93
C PHE A 94 -12.36 -4.51 6.03
N GLY A 95 -12.24 -4.81 4.73
CA GLY A 95 -13.38 -4.72 3.79
C GLY A 95 -14.58 -5.57 4.22
N PRO A 96 -14.37 -6.86 4.54
CA PRO A 96 -15.41 -7.69 5.14
C PRO A 96 -15.99 -7.18 6.48
N VAL A 97 -15.19 -6.60 7.37
CA VAL A 97 -15.68 -5.96 8.61
C VAL A 97 -16.64 -4.82 8.27
N VAL A 98 -16.25 -3.93 7.36
CA VAL A 98 -17.11 -2.81 6.91
C VAL A 98 -18.38 -3.32 6.23
N LYS A 99 -18.27 -4.32 5.36
CA LYS A 99 -19.43 -4.93 4.71
C LYS A 99 -20.41 -5.52 5.72
N SER A 100 -19.90 -6.20 6.75
CA SER A 100 -20.71 -6.77 7.82
C SER A 100 -21.38 -5.67 8.67
N CYS A 101 -20.68 -4.56 8.91
CA CYS A 101 -21.23 -3.39 9.61
C CYS A 101 -22.41 -2.76 8.85
N ILE A 102 -22.30 -2.61 7.53
CA ILE A 102 -23.32 -1.92 6.71
C ILE A 102 -24.51 -2.84 6.38
N TYR A 103 -24.25 -4.09 6.05
CA TYR A 103 -25.26 -5.00 5.47
C TYR A 103 -25.58 -6.22 6.36
N GLY A 104 -24.85 -6.43 7.46
CA GLY A 104 -25.00 -7.58 8.33
C GLY A 104 -25.85 -7.30 9.57
N ALA A 105 -26.20 -8.38 10.29
CA ALA A 105 -26.72 -8.26 11.64
C ALA A 105 -25.60 -7.87 12.62
N GLU A 106 -25.95 -7.23 13.74
CA GLU A 106 -24.99 -6.79 14.77
C GLU A 106 -24.06 -7.92 15.25
N SER A 107 -24.62 -9.12 15.47
CA SER A 107 -23.83 -10.30 15.84
C SER A 107 -22.83 -10.73 14.75
N SER A 108 -23.15 -10.53 13.48
CA SER A 108 -22.24 -10.80 12.36
C SER A 108 -21.12 -9.76 12.28
N TYR A 109 -21.43 -8.49 12.57
CA TYR A 109 -20.43 -7.43 12.65
C TYR A 109 -19.45 -7.69 13.79
N GLU A 110 -19.93 -7.93 15.01
CA GLU A 110 -19.08 -8.15 16.18
C GLU A 110 -18.19 -9.38 16.02
N ASN A 111 -18.71 -10.47 15.45
CA ASN A 111 -17.90 -11.66 15.13
C ASN A 111 -16.80 -11.33 14.13
N ARG A 112 -17.12 -10.60 13.05
CA ARG A 112 -16.15 -10.27 12.01
C ARG A 112 -15.09 -9.28 12.48
N LYS A 113 -15.50 -8.31 13.29
CA LYS A 113 -14.60 -7.35 13.96
C LYS A 113 -13.64 -8.08 14.88
N LYS A 114 -14.14 -9.00 15.72
CA LYS A 114 -13.30 -9.82 16.60
C LYS A 114 -12.26 -10.62 15.82
N GLU A 115 -12.66 -11.32 14.76
CA GLU A 115 -11.76 -12.06 13.89
C GLU A 115 -10.66 -11.17 13.29
N GLY A 116 -11.04 -9.99 12.76
CA GLY A 116 -10.08 -9.02 12.23
C GLY A 116 -9.07 -8.54 13.27
N LEU A 117 -9.53 -8.26 14.49
CA LEU A 117 -8.66 -7.85 15.61
C LEU A 117 -7.73 -8.98 16.06
N GLU A 118 -8.23 -10.22 16.15
CA GLU A 118 -7.41 -11.40 16.48
C GLU A 118 -6.28 -11.59 15.46
N ILE A 119 -6.55 -11.41 14.16
CA ILE A 119 -5.52 -11.46 13.12
C ILE A 119 -4.56 -10.27 13.28
N MET A 120 -5.06 -9.05 13.45
CA MET A 120 -4.24 -7.84 13.55
C MET A 120 -3.25 -7.88 14.72
N TYR A 121 -3.66 -8.46 15.85
CA TYR A 121 -2.79 -8.62 17.03
C TYR A 121 -2.03 -9.95 17.05
N SER A 122 -2.20 -10.81 16.04
CA SER A 122 -1.48 -12.07 15.96
C SER A 122 0.01 -11.86 15.66
N TYR A 123 0.83 -12.75 16.25
CA TYR A 123 2.27 -12.80 15.95
C TYR A 123 2.54 -13.03 14.46
N ASP A 124 1.74 -13.88 13.80
CA ASP A 124 1.93 -14.23 12.40
C ASP A 124 1.72 -13.05 11.44
N PHE A 125 0.72 -12.20 11.72
CA PHE A 125 0.50 -10.98 10.95
C PHE A 125 1.72 -10.06 11.04
N TRP A 126 2.18 -9.76 12.26
CA TRP A 126 3.34 -8.88 12.46
C TRP A 126 4.65 -9.47 11.94
N LYS A 127 4.82 -10.79 12.01
CA LYS A 127 5.95 -11.50 11.40
C LYS A 127 5.95 -11.33 9.89
N ARG A 128 4.81 -11.48 9.22
CA ARG A 128 4.67 -11.24 7.77
C ARG A 128 4.88 -9.78 7.42
N TYR A 129 4.29 -8.86 8.18
CA TYR A 129 4.42 -7.43 7.99
C TYR A 129 5.89 -7.00 8.04
N THR A 130 6.59 -7.42 9.10
CA THR A 130 8.01 -7.17 9.28
C THR A 130 8.85 -7.81 8.17
N ASN A 131 8.46 -8.97 7.65
CA ASN A 131 9.15 -9.62 6.54
C ASN A 131 9.03 -8.81 5.24
N VAL A 132 7.87 -8.21 4.96
CA VAL A 132 7.69 -7.28 3.82
C VAL A 132 8.68 -6.13 3.96
N LEU A 133 8.67 -5.41 5.09
CA LEU A 133 9.56 -4.27 5.32
C LEU A 133 11.04 -4.67 5.22
N LYS A 134 11.45 -5.77 5.85
CA LYS A 134 12.83 -6.27 5.78
C LYS A 134 13.27 -6.60 4.36
N LYS A 135 12.42 -7.25 3.56
CA LYS A 135 12.75 -7.57 2.16
C LYS A 135 12.84 -6.32 1.31
N MET A 136 11.91 -5.37 1.47
CA MET A 136 11.96 -4.08 0.78
C MET A 136 13.25 -3.33 1.12
N HIS A 137 13.55 -3.21 2.42
CA HIS A 137 14.77 -2.56 2.91
C HIS A 137 16.03 -3.22 2.35
N LYS A 138 16.13 -4.55 2.40
CA LYS A 138 17.25 -5.28 1.81
C LYS A 138 17.42 -5.03 0.32
N LYS A 139 16.33 -4.91 -0.44
CA LYS A 139 16.37 -4.64 -1.88
C LYS A 139 16.85 -3.23 -2.21
N LEU A 140 16.53 -2.27 -1.35
CA LEU A 140 16.97 -0.89 -1.52
C LEU A 140 18.40 -0.63 -1.02
N ASN A 141 18.76 -1.17 0.15
CA ASN A 141 20.08 -0.96 0.75
C ASN A 141 21.24 -1.54 -0.06
N ASN A 142 20.98 -2.49 -0.96
CA ASN A 142 22.02 -2.96 -1.89
C ASN A 142 22.55 -1.84 -2.81
N LYS A 143 21.98 -0.63 -2.79
CA LYS A 143 22.41 0.54 -3.56
C LYS A 143 22.98 1.71 -2.74
N PHE A 144 22.79 1.75 -1.41
CA PHE A 144 23.12 2.92 -0.59
C PHE A 144 23.80 2.54 0.74
N THR A 145 24.85 3.28 1.12
CA THR A 145 25.40 3.26 2.48
C THR A 145 24.41 3.95 3.43
N LEU A 146 24.27 3.42 4.64
CA LEU A 146 23.24 3.69 5.65
C LEU A 146 23.13 5.15 6.18
N ASP A 147 23.84 6.09 5.57
CA ASP A 147 23.94 7.45 6.08
C ASP A 147 22.76 8.31 5.55
N ASP A 148 21.69 8.33 6.36
CA ASP A 148 20.68 9.39 6.50
C ASP A 148 19.56 9.59 5.44
N HIS A 149 19.05 8.56 4.78
CA HIS A 149 17.88 8.74 3.89
C HIS A 149 16.73 7.76 4.18
N THR A 150 15.50 8.28 4.33
CA THR A 150 14.27 7.48 4.45
C THR A 150 13.93 6.88 3.09
N ILE A 151 14.10 5.57 2.95
CA ILE A 151 13.98 4.88 1.66
C ILE A 151 12.57 4.31 1.42
N ILE A 152 11.81 4.10 2.50
CA ILE A 152 10.43 3.58 2.45
C ILE A 152 9.54 4.50 3.27
N TYR A 153 8.54 5.10 2.64
CA TYR A 153 7.50 5.87 3.30
C TYR A 153 6.23 5.04 3.44
N GLN A 154 5.91 4.65 4.68
CA GLN A 154 4.73 3.85 4.98
C GLN A 154 3.48 4.74 5.12
N THR A 155 2.66 4.78 4.07
CA THR A 155 1.35 5.45 4.08
C THR A 155 0.33 4.55 4.78
N SER A 156 0.01 4.85 6.05
CA SER A 156 -0.94 4.09 6.86
C SER A 156 -2.40 4.30 6.42
N TYR A 157 -3.31 3.64 7.12
CA TYR A 157 -4.75 3.84 6.98
C TYR A 157 -5.23 5.03 7.82
N ILE A 158 -6.35 5.63 7.42
CA ILE A 158 -7.02 6.69 8.17
C ILE A 158 -8.00 6.12 9.19
N GLN A 159 -8.36 6.91 10.20
CA GLN A 159 -9.54 6.66 11.01
C GLN A 159 -10.79 6.99 10.18
N PHE A 160 -11.79 6.10 10.14
CA PHE A 160 -12.98 6.26 9.31
C PHE A 160 -14.09 7.05 10.01
N PHE A 161 -14.27 6.85 11.32
CA PHE A 161 -15.28 7.50 12.13
C PHE A 161 -14.64 8.00 13.43
N ASP A 162 -15.00 9.19 13.86
CA ASP A 162 -14.62 9.72 15.17
C ASP A 162 -15.61 9.23 16.26
N ASN A 163 -15.34 9.56 17.51
CA ASN A 163 -16.20 9.19 18.64
C ASN A 163 -17.38 10.16 18.86
N TRP A 164 -17.55 11.16 17.99
CA TRP A 164 -18.39 12.34 18.23
C TRP A 164 -19.49 12.54 17.18
N THR A 165 -19.37 11.93 16.01
CA THR A 165 -20.39 11.93 14.95
C THR A 165 -21.30 10.71 15.12
N ASN A 166 -22.41 10.91 15.85
CA ASN A 166 -23.58 10.03 15.86
C ASN A 166 -24.54 10.39 14.72
#